data_AF-A0A4Q6F2F0-F1
#
_entry.id   AF-A0A4Q6F2F0-F1
#
_cell.length_a   1.000
_cell.length_b   1.000
_cell.length_c   1.000
_cell.angle_alpha   90.00
_cell.angle_beta   90.00
_cell.angle_gamma   90.00
#
_symmetry.space_group_name_H-M   'P 1'
#
loop_
_entity.id
_entity.type
_entity.pdbx_description
1 polymer ?
#
loop_
_entity_poly.entity_id
_entity_poly.type
_entity_poly.pdbx_seq_one_letter_code
_entity_poly.pdbx_strand_id
1 'polypeptide(L)'
;MFQKKRVKIKVLVLTSKAKACQLDEILCQNSSCPLAVNYHDKVEASGARRRDAKKHLWDFAYFQKLSDAFEICPYEIGMERIPEADLIICDYNYVFSPRANFFDRYLDPILPMTKPYLVIDEAHNLYERVIENYSPQIKLSDLKAFLEYCKATDDKRFSRIVNRAIGLMALINPRPTHARVDLKREAIQVLLDESMALLLSRWDTGGLPLIDDPVFQFYSQWSDLHEITEISQEAIPLIYKREDGDEILKAQCIDPHSILQPLYLQFAGVVAFSATLKPFSFYSHMSGFDEETTDAIELTSPFPRSNKKIMIIPQVETNYRERSRHYERIATIITRVASLEQGPYLVFFSSYGFLREVEKLLANEFPLITQTSALSESAVRNFH
;
A
#
# COMPACT_ATOMS: atom_id res chain seq x y z
N MET A 1 23.27 2.20 -17.24
CA MET A 1 24.70 2.59 -17.15
C MET A 1 25.57 1.51 -16.50
N PHE A 2 25.17 0.94 -15.36
CA PHE A 2 25.90 -0.14 -14.65
C PHE A 2 26.10 -1.42 -15.48
N GLN A 3 25.07 -1.86 -16.22
CA GLN A 3 25.19 -3.02 -17.13
C GLN A 3 26.23 -2.83 -18.25
N LYS A 4 26.42 -1.60 -18.77
CA LYS A 4 27.45 -1.30 -19.78
C LYS A 4 28.87 -1.28 -19.21
N LYS A 5 29.03 -1.01 -17.92
CA LYS A 5 30.35 -0.89 -17.24
C LYS A 5 30.83 -2.19 -16.57
N ARG A 6 30.10 -3.32 -16.69
CA ARG A 6 30.42 -4.62 -16.04
C ARG A 6 30.69 -4.51 -14.53
N VAL A 7 30.08 -3.53 -13.85
CA VAL A 7 30.15 -3.47 -12.39
C VAL A 7 29.35 -4.65 -11.86
N LYS A 8 29.99 -5.51 -11.06
CA LYS A 8 29.37 -6.70 -10.46
C LYS A 8 28.47 -6.26 -9.29
N ILE A 9 27.33 -5.65 -9.60
CA ILE A 9 26.29 -5.28 -8.63
C ILE A 9 25.18 -6.33 -8.74
N LYS A 10 24.74 -6.87 -7.61
CA LYS A 10 23.53 -7.68 -7.49
C LYS A 10 22.34 -6.76 -7.22
N VAL A 11 21.42 -6.69 -8.18
CA VAL A 11 20.21 -5.87 -8.12
C VAL A 11 19.02 -6.78 -7.87
N LEU A 12 18.25 -6.49 -6.82
CA LEU A 12 17.01 -7.16 -6.47
C LEU A 12 15.83 -6.21 -6.67
N VAL A 13 14.82 -6.65 -7.43
CA VAL A 13 13.55 -5.95 -7.59
C VAL A 13 12.48 -6.76 -6.87
N LEU A 14 12.07 -6.29 -5.69
CA LEU A 14 11.02 -6.93 -4.91
C LEU A 14 9.67 -6.77 -5.59
N THR A 15 8.90 -7.86 -5.61
CA THR A 15 7.55 -7.90 -6.17
C THR A 15 6.59 -8.25 -5.05
N SER A 16 5.40 -7.63 -5.02
CA SER A 16 4.39 -7.95 -4.01
C SER A 16 4.02 -9.43 -4.08
N LYS A 17 3.67 -10.01 -2.92
CA LYS A 17 3.28 -11.43 -2.81
C LYS A 17 2.17 -11.79 -3.80
N ALA A 18 1.15 -10.93 -3.92
CA ALA A 18 0.02 -11.13 -4.81
C ALA A 18 0.43 -11.14 -6.30
N LYS A 19 1.38 -10.28 -6.69
CA LYS A 19 1.87 -10.24 -8.07
C LYS A 19 2.88 -11.34 -8.37
N ALA A 20 3.67 -11.76 -7.39
CA ALA A 20 4.66 -12.82 -7.52
C ALA A 20 4.02 -14.21 -7.60
N CYS A 21 2.87 -14.43 -6.95
CA CYS A 21 2.19 -15.72 -6.91
C CYS A 21 1.77 -16.17 -8.32
N GLN A 22 2.04 -17.44 -8.63
CA GLN A 22 1.62 -18.08 -9.89
C GLN A 22 0.32 -18.87 -9.77
N LEU A 23 -0.25 -18.95 -8.56
CA LEU A 23 -1.49 -19.67 -8.31
C LEU A 23 -2.66 -18.73 -8.54
N ASP A 24 -3.75 -19.26 -9.13
CA ASP A 24 -4.98 -18.52 -9.34
C ASP A 24 -5.60 -18.05 -8.01
N GLU A 25 -5.43 -18.85 -6.96
CA GLU A 25 -5.77 -18.50 -5.58
C GLU A 25 -4.50 -18.40 -4.73
N ILE A 26 -4.36 -17.28 -4.01
CA ILE A 26 -3.19 -17.01 -3.16
C ILE A 26 -3.31 -17.80 -1.85
N LEU A 27 -2.90 -19.08 -1.90
CA LEU A 27 -2.88 -19.98 -0.74
C LEU A 27 -1.56 -19.86 0.02
N CYS A 28 -1.21 -18.68 0.52
CA CYS A 28 0.11 -18.45 1.11
C CYS A 28 0.27 -18.94 2.56
N GLN A 29 0.15 -20.25 2.74
CA GLN A 29 0.44 -20.96 3.98
C GLN A 29 1.44 -22.09 3.71
N ASN A 30 2.38 -22.31 4.62
CA ASN A 30 3.42 -23.33 4.49
C ASN A 30 2.88 -24.76 4.37
N SER A 31 1.65 -25.03 4.80
CA SER A 31 0.99 -26.35 4.71
C SER A 31 0.14 -26.54 3.45
N SER A 32 -0.20 -25.47 2.74
CA SER A 32 -1.26 -25.48 1.72
C SER A 32 -0.77 -25.04 0.34
N CYS A 33 0.28 -24.21 0.29
CA CYS A 33 0.86 -23.74 -0.96
C CYS A 33 1.72 -24.84 -1.61
N PRO A 34 1.38 -25.35 -2.81
CA PRO A 34 2.22 -26.33 -3.48
C PRO A 34 3.62 -25.80 -3.78
N LEU A 35 3.80 -24.49 -3.95
CA LEU A 35 5.10 -23.87 -4.23
C LEU A 35 5.93 -23.59 -2.96
N ALA A 36 5.29 -23.41 -1.80
CA ALA A 36 6.00 -23.08 -0.54
C ALA A 36 6.16 -24.28 0.41
N VAL A 37 5.35 -25.34 0.26
CA VAL A 37 5.53 -26.62 0.96
C VAL A 37 6.92 -27.18 0.68
N ASN A 38 7.63 -27.53 1.75
CA ASN A 38 9.00 -28.08 1.72
C ASN A 38 9.95 -27.23 0.84
N TYR A 39 9.76 -25.91 0.85
CA TYR A 39 10.45 -24.98 -0.04
C TYR A 39 11.98 -25.16 0.02
N HIS A 40 12.57 -25.23 1.22
CA HIS A 40 14.03 -25.38 1.36
C HIS A 40 14.53 -26.68 0.74
N ASP A 41 13.85 -27.81 0.98
CA ASP A 41 14.20 -29.11 0.41
C ASP A 41 14.17 -29.06 -1.12
N LYS A 42 13.16 -28.41 -1.69
CA LYS A 42 13.05 -28.23 -3.15
C LYS A 42 14.18 -27.38 -3.72
N VAL A 43 14.54 -26.28 -3.06
CA VAL A 43 15.64 -25.40 -3.50
C VAL A 43 16.97 -26.14 -3.50
N GLU A 44 17.21 -26.96 -2.48
CA GLU A 44 18.44 -27.77 -2.36
C GLU A 44 18.47 -28.90 -3.40
N ALA A 45 17.37 -29.66 -3.54
CA ALA A 45 17.30 -30.80 -4.46
C ALA A 45 17.33 -30.40 -5.94
N SER A 46 16.71 -29.27 -6.30
CA SER A 46 16.60 -28.81 -7.68
C SER A 46 17.85 -28.12 -8.23
N GLY A 47 18.79 -27.74 -7.36
CA GLY A 47 19.94 -26.92 -7.72
C GLY A 47 19.59 -25.47 -8.10
N ALA A 48 18.37 -25.01 -7.79
CA ALA A 48 17.91 -23.65 -8.04
C ALA A 48 18.92 -22.60 -7.53
N ARG A 49 19.44 -22.81 -6.31
CA ARG A 49 20.42 -21.90 -5.69
C ARG A 49 21.72 -21.76 -6.48
N ARG A 50 22.20 -22.81 -7.15
CA ARG A 50 23.41 -22.75 -8.00
C ARG A 50 23.18 -21.94 -9.28
N ARG A 51 21.96 -22.01 -9.84
CA ARG A 51 21.57 -21.21 -11.01
C ARG A 51 21.40 -19.74 -10.62
N ASP A 52 20.80 -19.51 -9.46
CA ASP A 52 20.55 -18.20 -8.87
C ASP A 52 21.82 -17.44 -8.51
N ALA A 53 22.79 -18.10 -7.86
CA ALA A 53 24.06 -17.47 -7.46
C ALA A 53 24.88 -16.84 -8.60
N LYS A 54 24.62 -17.23 -9.86
CA LYS A 54 25.29 -16.69 -11.06
C LYS A 54 24.61 -15.44 -11.61
N LYS A 55 23.46 -15.04 -11.07
CA LYS A 55 22.69 -13.89 -11.55
C LYS A 55 23.05 -12.63 -10.78
N HIS A 56 22.92 -11.52 -11.49
CA HIS A 56 23.18 -10.16 -11.01
C HIS A 56 21.92 -9.27 -11.08
N LEU A 57 20.88 -9.73 -11.76
CA LEU A 57 19.57 -9.08 -11.79
C LEU A 57 18.54 -10.12 -11.38
N TRP A 58 17.91 -9.85 -10.25
CA TRP A 58 16.85 -10.64 -9.64
C TRP A 58 15.56 -9.83 -9.74
N ASP A 59 14.78 -10.09 -10.78
CA ASP A 59 13.50 -9.41 -11.03
C ASP A 59 12.35 -10.41 -11.11
N PHE A 60 11.14 -9.88 -11.24
CA PHE A 60 9.92 -10.68 -11.39
C PHE A 60 10.08 -11.76 -12.48
N ALA A 61 10.50 -11.37 -13.69
CA ALA A 61 10.62 -12.28 -14.82
C ALA A 61 11.62 -13.42 -14.58
N TYR A 62 12.71 -13.12 -13.85
CA TYR A 62 13.68 -14.12 -13.47
C TYR A 62 13.11 -15.12 -12.45
N PHE A 63 12.46 -14.65 -11.38
CA PHE A 63 11.91 -15.53 -10.35
C PHE A 63 10.74 -16.37 -10.86
N GLN A 64 9.93 -15.85 -11.79
CA GLN A 64 8.92 -16.64 -12.49
C GLN A 64 9.54 -17.83 -13.25
N LYS A 65 10.57 -17.58 -14.06
CA LYS A 65 11.29 -18.65 -14.78
C LYS A 65 11.95 -19.66 -13.84
N LEU A 66 12.35 -19.22 -12.66
CA LEU A 66 12.97 -20.09 -11.67
C LEU A 66 11.92 -20.98 -10.99
N SER A 67 10.76 -20.40 -10.66
CA SER A 67 9.58 -21.12 -10.19
C SER A 67 9.14 -22.17 -11.21
N ASP A 68 8.97 -21.79 -12.48
CA ASP A 68 8.55 -22.70 -13.56
C ASP A 68 9.50 -23.89 -13.74
N ALA A 69 10.81 -23.65 -13.55
CA ALA A 69 11.83 -24.67 -13.76
C ALA A 69 11.99 -25.64 -12.58
N PHE A 70 11.61 -25.23 -11.37
CA PHE A 70 11.98 -25.93 -10.13
C PHE A 70 10.84 -26.10 -9.12
N GLU A 71 9.63 -25.63 -9.45
CA GLU A 71 8.41 -25.77 -8.65
C GLU A 71 8.55 -25.19 -7.22
N ILE A 72 9.21 -24.03 -7.13
CA ILE A 72 9.48 -23.30 -5.88
C ILE A 72 8.79 -21.94 -5.85
N CYS A 73 8.43 -21.46 -4.67
CA CYS A 73 7.78 -20.16 -4.52
C CYS A 73 8.68 -19.00 -5.01
N PRO A 74 8.26 -18.22 -6.03
CA PRO A 74 9.05 -17.11 -6.56
C PRO A 74 9.16 -15.95 -5.57
N TYR A 75 8.18 -15.77 -4.68
CA TYR A 75 8.22 -14.76 -3.63
C TYR A 75 9.26 -15.09 -2.56
N GLU A 76 9.23 -16.31 -2.01
CA GLU A 76 10.15 -16.71 -0.92
C GLU A 76 11.61 -16.64 -1.38
N ILE A 77 11.93 -17.16 -2.57
CA ILE A 77 13.32 -17.08 -3.06
C ILE A 77 13.77 -15.64 -3.30
N GLY A 78 12.86 -14.74 -3.70
CA GLY A 78 13.15 -13.32 -3.84
C GLY A 78 13.48 -12.65 -2.51
N MET A 79 12.72 -12.96 -1.46
CA MET A 79 12.98 -12.43 -0.12
C MET A 79 14.31 -12.96 0.45
N GLU A 80 14.68 -14.21 0.19
CA GLU A 80 15.97 -14.77 0.60
C GLU A 80 17.19 -14.08 -0.03
N ARG A 81 17.02 -13.32 -1.13
CA ARG A 81 18.11 -12.59 -1.78
C ARG A 81 18.44 -11.25 -1.13
N ILE A 82 17.58 -10.74 -0.24
CA ILE A 82 17.78 -9.44 0.41
C ILE A 82 19.19 -9.31 1.03
N PRO A 83 19.71 -10.29 1.79
CA PRO A 83 21.05 -10.20 2.37
C PRO A 83 22.21 -10.22 1.38
N GLU A 84 21.98 -10.69 0.16
CA GLU A 84 23.00 -10.78 -0.89
C GLU A 84 22.94 -9.63 -1.90
N ALA A 85 21.91 -8.78 -1.82
CA ALA A 85 21.69 -7.71 -2.78
C ALA A 85 22.50 -6.46 -2.42
N ASP A 86 23.14 -5.87 -3.43
CA ASP A 86 23.83 -4.58 -3.31
C ASP A 86 22.85 -3.40 -3.50
N LEU A 87 21.78 -3.61 -4.27
CA LEU A 87 20.73 -2.65 -4.53
C LEU A 87 19.37 -3.36 -4.49
N ILE A 88 18.46 -2.86 -3.67
CA ILE A 88 17.09 -3.35 -3.55
C ILE A 88 16.15 -2.25 -4.06
N ILE A 89 15.29 -2.62 -5.01
CA ILE A 89 14.22 -1.78 -5.54
C ILE A 89 12.90 -2.37 -5.05
N CYS A 90 12.11 -1.58 -4.33
CA CYS A 90 10.88 -2.05 -3.72
C CYS A 90 9.85 -0.91 -3.61
N ASP A 91 8.60 -1.30 -3.35
CA ASP A 91 7.52 -0.36 -3.05
C ASP A 91 7.68 0.22 -1.62
N TYR A 92 7.11 1.41 -1.39
CA TYR A 92 7.13 2.07 -0.08
C TYR A 92 6.68 1.17 1.07
N ASN A 93 5.71 0.29 0.85
CA ASN A 93 5.16 -0.53 1.91
C ASN A 93 6.20 -1.45 2.55
N TYR A 94 7.23 -1.88 1.84
CA TYR A 94 8.30 -2.68 2.44
C TYR A 94 9.02 -1.90 3.53
N VAL A 95 9.33 -0.63 3.29
CA VAL A 95 10.10 0.19 4.23
C VAL A 95 9.20 0.87 5.26
N PHE A 96 8.06 1.41 4.84
CA PHE A 96 7.26 2.36 5.62
C PHE A 96 5.95 1.80 6.17
N SER A 97 5.59 0.54 5.87
CA SER A 97 4.39 -0.06 6.46
C SER A 97 4.75 -0.72 7.80
N PRO A 98 3.98 -0.45 8.88
CA PRO A 98 4.19 -1.15 10.15
C PRO A 98 3.96 -2.66 10.02
N ARG A 99 3.17 -3.11 9.05
CA ARG A 99 2.87 -4.54 8.83
C ARG A 99 3.97 -5.30 8.09
N ALA A 100 4.89 -4.61 7.43
CA ALA A 100 5.88 -5.27 6.61
C ALA A 100 6.96 -5.97 7.44
N ASN A 101 7.23 -5.47 8.67
CA ASN A 101 8.34 -5.90 9.54
C ASN A 101 9.64 -6.12 8.76
N PHE A 102 9.86 -5.33 7.72
CA PHE A 102 10.90 -5.61 6.73
C PHE A 102 12.28 -5.46 7.35
N PHE A 103 12.43 -4.46 8.23
CA PHE A 103 13.66 -4.27 8.98
C PHE A 103 13.94 -5.46 9.88
N ASP A 104 13.06 -5.74 10.83
CA ASP A 104 13.24 -6.82 11.81
C ASP A 104 13.46 -8.19 11.14
N ARG A 105 12.75 -8.44 10.04
CA ARG A 105 12.79 -9.75 9.37
C ARG A 105 13.95 -9.92 8.40
N TYR A 106 14.36 -8.85 7.71
CA TYR A 106 15.29 -8.98 6.57
C TYR A 106 16.52 -8.07 6.65
N LEU A 107 16.47 -6.96 7.38
CA LEU A 107 17.62 -6.05 7.52
C LEU A 107 18.33 -6.18 8.87
N ASP A 108 17.64 -6.46 9.96
CA ASP A 108 18.23 -6.59 11.31
C ASP A 108 19.38 -7.61 11.38
N PRO A 109 19.34 -8.74 10.66
CA PRO A 109 20.50 -9.65 10.56
C PRO A 109 21.73 -9.06 9.82
N ILE A 110 21.57 -7.97 9.07
CA ILE A 110 22.58 -7.36 8.18
C ILE A 110 23.07 -6.00 8.71
N LEU A 111 22.22 -5.26 9.43
CA LEU A 111 22.50 -3.94 10.01
C LEU A 111 23.76 -3.88 10.89
N PRO A 112 24.18 -4.94 11.61
CA PRO A 112 25.43 -4.92 12.37
C PRO A 112 26.68 -4.74 11.52
N MET A 113 26.63 -5.00 10.20
CA MET A 113 27.80 -4.88 9.33
C MET A 113 27.89 -3.54 8.60
N THR A 114 26.78 -3.03 8.06
CA THR A 114 26.71 -1.74 7.34
C THR A 114 25.27 -1.21 7.28
N LYS A 115 25.03 0.06 7.63
CA LYS A 115 23.73 0.71 7.40
C LYS A 115 23.54 1.01 5.90
N PRO A 116 22.39 0.65 5.29
CA PRO A 116 22.13 0.98 3.89
C PRO A 116 21.81 2.47 3.71
N TYR A 117 21.93 2.95 2.47
CA TYR A 117 21.36 4.24 2.06
C TYR A 117 19.93 4.03 1.57
N LEU A 118 19.01 4.90 1.97
CA LEU A 118 17.64 4.91 1.48
C LEU A 118 17.49 5.94 0.36
N VAL A 119 16.86 5.52 -0.73
CA VAL A 119 16.53 6.40 -1.85
C VAL A 119 15.03 6.34 -2.09
N ILE A 120 14.37 7.49 -1.99
CA ILE A 120 12.92 7.65 -2.08
C ILE A 120 12.60 8.38 -3.38
N ASP A 121 12.05 7.65 -4.35
CA ASP A 121 11.58 8.21 -5.63
C ASP A 121 10.10 8.58 -5.53
N GLU A 122 9.70 9.67 -6.18
CA GLU A 122 8.37 10.28 -6.06
C GLU A 122 7.93 10.54 -4.61
N ALA A 123 8.84 11.10 -3.81
CA ALA A 123 8.67 11.36 -2.39
C ALA A 123 7.45 12.24 -2.04
N HIS A 124 6.89 12.97 -3.02
CA HIS A 124 5.67 13.75 -2.82
C HIS A 124 4.45 12.88 -2.42
N ASN A 125 4.47 11.58 -2.73
CA ASN A 125 3.41 10.64 -2.35
C ASN A 125 3.66 9.95 -1.00
N LEU A 126 4.85 10.11 -0.40
CA LEU A 126 5.25 9.31 0.76
C LEU A 126 4.33 9.55 1.96
N TYR A 127 4.08 10.83 2.31
CA TYR A 127 3.30 11.17 3.50
C TYR A 127 1.87 10.60 3.45
N GLU A 128 1.21 10.62 2.28
CA GLU A 128 -0.14 10.06 2.13
C GLU A 128 -0.14 8.55 2.37
N ARG A 129 0.88 7.85 1.87
CA ARG A 129 1.05 6.41 2.06
C ARG A 129 1.31 6.05 3.52
N VAL A 130 2.11 6.87 4.22
CA VAL A 130 2.35 6.72 5.65
C VAL A 130 1.05 6.97 6.41
N ILE A 131 0.34 8.06 6.15
CA ILE A 131 -0.94 8.35 6.79
C ILE A 131 -1.92 7.18 6.61
N GLU A 132 -2.03 6.63 5.40
CA GLU A 132 -2.88 5.48 5.10
C GLU A 132 -2.46 4.23 5.91
N ASN A 133 -1.18 3.87 5.87
CA ASN A 133 -0.64 2.69 6.54
C ASN A 133 -0.74 2.75 8.08
N TYR A 134 -0.61 3.95 8.65
CA TYR A 134 -0.71 4.19 10.09
C TYR A 134 -2.12 4.64 10.53
N SER A 135 -3.15 4.34 9.72
CA SER A 135 -4.52 4.68 10.06
C SER A 135 -5.54 3.54 9.95
N PRO A 136 -5.33 2.39 10.63
CA PRO A 136 -6.28 1.29 10.66
C PRO A 136 -7.62 1.71 11.26
N GLN A 137 -8.69 1.04 10.84
CA GLN A 137 -10.05 1.34 11.29
C GLN A 137 -10.86 0.07 11.55
N ILE A 138 -11.73 0.14 12.54
CA ILE A 138 -12.75 -0.85 12.88
C ILE A 138 -14.11 -0.24 12.59
N LYS A 139 -14.89 -0.89 11.73
CA LYS A 139 -16.26 -0.47 11.44
C LYS A 139 -17.27 -1.28 12.24
N LEU A 140 -18.34 -0.64 12.69
CA LEU A 140 -19.43 -1.34 13.35
C LEU A 140 -20.14 -2.32 12.40
N SER A 141 -20.21 -2.01 11.11
CA SER A 141 -20.71 -2.94 10.08
C SER A 141 -19.90 -4.24 10.01
N ASP A 142 -18.56 -4.17 10.08
CA ASP A 142 -17.68 -5.35 10.10
C ASP A 142 -17.92 -6.20 11.36
N LEU A 143 -18.05 -5.56 12.53
CA LEU A 143 -18.39 -6.27 13.78
C LEU A 143 -19.76 -6.95 13.71
N LYS A 144 -20.76 -6.32 13.07
CA LYS A 144 -22.07 -6.93 12.83
C LYS A 144 -21.99 -8.12 11.89
N ALA A 145 -21.16 -8.06 10.85
CA ALA A 145 -20.92 -9.19 9.95
C ALA A 145 -20.30 -10.38 10.72
N PHE A 146 -19.33 -10.14 11.61
CA PHE A 146 -18.81 -11.19 12.49
C PHE A 146 -19.88 -11.79 13.41
N LEU A 147 -20.82 -10.99 13.94
CA LEU A 147 -21.95 -11.51 14.71
C LEU A 147 -22.88 -12.40 13.87
N GLU A 148 -23.18 -12.01 12.63
CA GLU A 148 -24.00 -12.85 11.74
C GLU A 148 -23.31 -14.19 11.43
N TYR A 149 -21.99 -14.16 11.19
CA TYR A 149 -21.19 -15.39 11.09
C TYR A 149 -21.28 -16.26 12.35
N CYS A 150 -21.16 -15.66 13.55
CA CYS A 150 -21.29 -16.40 14.81
C CYS A 150 -22.67 -17.06 14.96
N LYS A 151 -23.75 -16.38 14.55
CA LYS A 151 -25.11 -16.94 14.58
C LYS A 151 -25.24 -18.12 13.62
N ALA A 152 -24.69 -18.01 12.42
CA ALA A 152 -24.73 -19.06 11.41
C ALA A 152 -23.93 -20.31 11.83
N THR A 153 -22.86 -20.14 12.62
CA THR A 153 -21.96 -21.23 13.05
C THR A 153 -22.18 -21.69 14.50
N ASP A 154 -23.13 -21.10 15.23
CA ASP A 154 -23.33 -21.25 16.69
C ASP A 154 -22.05 -21.03 17.52
N ASP A 155 -21.17 -20.13 17.06
CA ASP A 155 -19.91 -19.82 17.73
C ASP A 155 -20.11 -18.85 18.91
N LYS A 156 -20.55 -19.40 20.03
CA LYS A 156 -20.83 -18.63 21.26
C LYS A 156 -19.61 -17.96 21.87
N ARG A 157 -18.41 -18.54 21.66
CA ARG A 157 -17.16 -17.96 22.20
C ARG A 157 -16.80 -16.72 21.40
N PHE A 158 -16.78 -16.82 20.07
CA PHE A 158 -16.48 -15.67 19.23
C PHE A 158 -17.56 -14.58 19.36
N SER A 159 -18.83 -14.97 19.43
CA SER A 159 -19.94 -14.02 19.64
C SER A 159 -19.76 -13.18 20.90
N ARG A 160 -19.23 -13.74 22.00
CA ARG A 160 -18.96 -13.00 23.22
C ARG A 160 -17.88 -11.94 23.03
N ILE A 161 -16.80 -12.29 22.33
CA ILE A 161 -15.68 -11.39 22.03
C ILE A 161 -16.17 -10.22 21.17
N VAL A 162 -16.90 -10.52 20.09
CA VAL A 162 -17.45 -9.49 19.18
C VAL A 162 -18.45 -8.58 19.90
N ASN A 163 -19.33 -9.14 20.74
CA ASN A 163 -20.26 -8.32 21.54
C ASN A 163 -19.53 -7.39 22.52
N ARG A 164 -18.40 -7.84 23.10
CA ARG A 164 -17.58 -6.98 23.95
C ARG A 164 -16.95 -5.84 23.14
N ALA A 165 -16.45 -6.13 21.94
CA ALA A 165 -15.91 -5.13 21.02
C ALA A 165 -16.96 -4.06 20.65
N ILE A 166 -18.19 -4.49 20.33
CA ILE A 166 -19.33 -3.58 20.10
C ILE A 166 -19.64 -2.79 21.37
N GLY A 167 -19.56 -3.43 22.54
CA GLY A 167 -19.72 -2.78 23.84
C GLY A 167 -18.71 -1.65 24.07
N LEU A 168 -17.45 -1.81 23.66
CA LEU A 168 -16.43 -0.75 23.74
C LEU A 168 -16.81 0.46 22.89
N MET A 169 -17.27 0.24 21.65
CA MET A 169 -17.75 1.34 20.79
C MET A 169 -18.99 2.01 21.40
N ALA A 170 -19.86 1.26 22.07
CA ALA A 170 -21.05 1.80 22.72
C ALA A 170 -20.76 2.68 23.95
N LEU A 171 -19.56 2.59 24.55
CA LEU A 171 -19.13 3.51 25.62
C LEU A 171 -18.98 4.96 25.12
N ILE A 172 -18.85 5.16 23.80
CA ILE A 172 -18.72 6.47 23.17
C ILE A 172 -20.10 7.15 23.15
N ASN A 173 -20.42 7.90 24.20
CA ASN A 173 -21.70 8.56 24.39
C ASN A 173 -21.52 9.98 25.00
N PRO A 174 -22.14 11.04 24.46
CA PRO A 174 -22.95 11.09 23.23
C PRO A 174 -22.14 10.68 22.00
N ARG A 175 -22.79 10.15 20.96
CA ARG A 175 -22.13 9.74 19.70
C ARG A 175 -21.87 10.96 18.81
N PRO A 176 -20.64 11.50 18.76
CA PRO A 176 -20.36 12.70 17.97
C PRO A 176 -20.29 12.37 16.47
N THR A 177 -20.25 13.37 15.60
CA THR A 177 -19.93 13.14 14.19
C THR A 177 -18.47 12.74 14.02
N HIS A 178 -17.57 13.40 14.76
CA HIS A 178 -16.13 13.14 14.76
C HIS A 178 -15.55 13.66 16.09
N ALA A 179 -14.87 12.80 16.85
CA ALA A 179 -14.13 13.20 18.05
C ALA A 179 -12.95 12.27 18.35
N ARG A 180 -11.94 12.80 19.04
CA ARG A 180 -10.94 11.98 19.72
C ARG A 180 -11.63 11.20 20.86
N VAL A 181 -11.27 9.94 21.02
CA VAL A 181 -11.78 9.08 22.08
C VAL A 181 -10.62 8.50 22.87
N ASP A 182 -10.89 8.22 24.15
CA ASP A 182 -9.95 7.58 25.04
C ASP A 182 -10.54 6.23 25.46
N LEU A 183 -10.17 5.18 24.71
CA LEU A 183 -10.50 3.80 25.08
C LEU A 183 -9.35 3.23 25.88
N LYS A 184 -9.68 2.63 27.02
CA LYS A 184 -8.71 1.99 27.89
C LYS A 184 -7.98 0.87 27.14
N ARG A 185 -6.65 0.92 27.11
CA ARG A 185 -5.82 -0.08 26.43
C ARG A 185 -6.07 -1.49 26.95
N GLU A 186 -6.27 -1.62 28.26
CA GLU A 186 -6.53 -2.90 28.91
C GLU A 186 -7.81 -3.55 28.36
N ALA A 187 -8.80 -2.74 27.96
CA ALA A 187 -10.03 -3.26 27.39
C ALA A 187 -9.82 -3.83 25.97
N ILE A 188 -8.91 -3.24 25.18
CA ILE A 188 -8.53 -3.75 23.86
C ILE A 188 -7.64 -4.99 24.02
N GLN A 189 -6.66 -4.96 24.94
CA GLN A 189 -5.78 -6.10 25.22
C GLN A 189 -6.59 -7.34 25.62
N VAL A 190 -7.63 -7.19 26.44
CA VAL A 190 -8.53 -8.29 26.80
C VAL A 190 -9.21 -8.91 25.56
N LEU A 191 -9.58 -8.11 24.55
CA LEU A 191 -10.13 -8.64 23.30
C LEU A 191 -9.08 -9.44 22.52
N LEU A 192 -7.84 -8.95 22.48
CA LEU A 192 -6.72 -9.61 21.82
C LEU A 192 -6.39 -10.94 22.49
N ASP A 193 -6.33 -10.97 23.82
CA ASP A 193 -6.04 -12.19 24.60
C ASP A 193 -7.14 -13.25 24.41
N GLU A 194 -8.42 -12.85 24.48
CA GLU A 194 -9.54 -13.77 24.29
C GLU A 194 -9.63 -14.30 22.86
N SER A 195 -9.39 -13.45 21.86
CA SER A 195 -9.37 -13.87 20.46
C SER A 195 -8.19 -14.79 20.20
N MET A 196 -6.99 -14.48 20.70
CA MET A 196 -5.82 -15.36 20.59
C MET A 196 -6.04 -16.72 21.26
N ALA A 197 -6.62 -16.76 22.45
CA ALA A 197 -6.97 -18.01 23.11
C ALA A 197 -7.98 -18.83 22.29
N LEU A 198 -8.95 -18.18 21.63
CA LEU A 198 -9.89 -18.84 20.75
C LEU A 198 -9.21 -19.39 19.49
N LEU A 199 -8.35 -18.60 18.84
CA LEU A 199 -7.52 -19.00 17.70
C LEU A 199 -6.73 -20.28 18.06
N LEU A 200 -5.97 -20.26 19.16
CA LEU A 200 -5.20 -21.41 19.62
C LEU A 200 -6.09 -22.64 19.84
N SER A 201 -7.25 -22.48 20.48
CA SER A 201 -8.17 -23.60 20.72
C SER A 201 -8.77 -24.21 19.45
N ARG A 202 -8.89 -23.44 18.36
CA ARG A 202 -9.34 -23.94 17.04
C ARG A 202 -8.25 -24.72 16.33
N TRP A 203 -6.99 -24.33 16.53
CA TRP A 203 -5.86 -24.78 15.70
C TRP A 203 -4.88 -25.72 16.37
N ASP A 204 -5.05 -26.00 17.66
CA ASP A 204 -4.25 -26.97 18.43
C ASP A 204 -4.15 -28.36 17.75
N THR A 205 -5.07 -28.67 16.82
CA THR A 205 -5.09 -29.94 16.05
C THR A 205 -5.13 -29.77 14.52
N GLY A 206 -5.17 -28.54 13.97
CA GLY A 206 -5.59 -28.26 12.59
C GLY A 206 -4.64 -27.46 11.69
N GLY A 207 -3.46 -27.05 12.18
CA GLY A 207 -2.54 -26.18 11.43
C GLY A 207 -2.82 -24.68 11.63
N LEU A 208 -2.14 -23.79 10.89
CA LEU A 208 -2.24 -22.32 11.09
C LEU A 208 -3.58 -21.73 10.57
N PRO A 209 -4.06 -20.60 11.14
CA PRO A 209 -5.24 -19.87 10.67
C PRO A 209 -5.24 -19.58 9.17
N LEU A 210 -6.35 -19.84 8.48
CA LEU A 210 -6.64 -19.26 7.17
C LEU A 210 -6.72 -17.74 7.28
N ILE A 211 -6.21 -17.02 6.27
CA ILE A 211 -6.27 -15.55 6.25
C ILE A 211 -7.72 -15.03 6.21
N ASP A 212 -8.63 -15.86 5.69
CA ASP A 212 -10.06 -15.59 5.62
C ASP A 212 -10.84 -16.11 6.84
N ASP A 213 -10.16 -16.67 7.85
CA ASP A 213 -10.82 -17.06 9.10
C ASP A 213 -11.35 -15.80 9.83
N PRO A 214 -12.65 -15.75 10.17
CA PRO A 214 -13.24 -14.55 10.78
C PRO A 214 -12.64 -14.16 12.13
N VAL A 215 -12.17 -15.13 12.93
CA VAL A 215 -11.53 -14.82 14.22
C VAL A 215 -10.13 -14.25 13.97
N PHE A 216 -9.40 -14.79 12.99
CA PHE A 216 -8.10 -14.26 12.60
C PHE A 216 -8.22 -12.84 12.05
N GLN A 217 -9.18 -12.59 11.16
CA GLN A 217 -9.45 -11.24 10.63
C GLN A 217 -9.80 -10.26 11.75
N PHE A 218 -10.68 -10.65 12.67
CA PHE A 218 -10.99 -9.85 13.86
C PHE A 218 -9.73 -9.55 14.68
N TYR A 219 -8.94 -10.57 15.02
CA TYR A 219 -7.71 -10.39 15.79
C TYR A 219 -6.74 -9.45 15.08
N SER A 220 -6.49 -9.66 13.78
CA SER A 220 -5.58 -8.82 12.99
C SER A 220 -6.02 -7.36 12.97
N GLN A 221 -7.31 -7.09 12.75
CA GLN A 221 -7.83 -5.72 12.72
C GLN A 221 -7.63 -5.00 14.06
N TRP A 222 -7.93 -5.69 15.18
CA TRP A 222 -7.77 -5.12 16.52
C TRP A 222 -6.30 -5.01 16.93
N SER A 223 -5.43 -5.96 16.53
CA SER A 223 -3.99 -5.91 16.79
C SER A 223 -3.35 -4.73 16.07
N ASP A 224 -3.66 -4.54 14.78
CA ASP A 224 -3.19 -3.40 13.99
C ASP A 224 -3.58 -2.08 14.66
N LEU A 225 -4.86 -1.94 15.06
CA LEU A 225 -5.34 -0.75 15.75
C LEU A 225 -4.57 -0.52 17.06
N HIS A 226 -4.43 -1.58 17.87
CA HIS A 226 -3.75 -1.51 19.16
C HIS A 226 -2.29 -1.08 18.99
N GLU A 227 -1.50 -1.85 18.24
CA GLU A 227 -0.07 -1.62 18.00
C GLU A 227 0.21 -0.23 17.43
N ILE A 228 -0.55 0.20 16.43
CA ILE A 228 -0.33 1.50 15.77
C ILE A 228 -0.60 2.66 16.74
N THR A 229 -1.62 2.56 17.59
CA THR A 229 -1.85 3.59 18.62
C THR A 229 -0.81 3.61 19.73
N GLU A 230 0.01 2.56 19.87
CA GLU A 230 1.10 2.52 20.84
C GLU A 230 2.31 3.34 20.40
N ILE A 231 2.51 3.47 19.08
CA ILE A 231 3.67 4.16 18.50
C ILE A 231 3.71 5.62 18.97
N SER A 232 2.58 6.33 18.90
CA SER A 232 2.43 7.68 19.44
C SER A 232 0.96 8.08 19.55
N GLN A 233 0.48 8.35 20.76
CA GLN A 233 -0.89 8.84 20.97
C GLN A 233 -1.09 10.30 20.55
N GLU A 234 -0.01 11.05 20.37
CA GLU A 234 -0.05 12.43 19.89
C GLU A 234 -0.11 12.48 18.37
N ALA A 235 0.75 11.71 17.69
CA ALA A 235 0.78 11.64 16.23
C ALA A 235 -0.32 10.75 15.65
N ILE A 236 -0.80 9.77 16.43
CA ILE A 236 -1.81 8.79 16.02
C ILE A 236 -2.90 8.66 17.11
N PRO A 237 -3.73 9.69 17.31
CA PRO A 237 -4.86 9.59 18.23
C PRO A 237 -5.88 8.56 17.76
N LEU A 238 -6.54 7.94 18.72
CA LEU A 238 -7.76 7.16 18.48
C LEU A 238 -8.94 8.12 18.31
N ILE A 239 -9.64 8.00 17.19
CA ILE A 239 -10.81 8.81 16.86
C ILE A 239 -12.02 7.92 16.66
N TYR A 240 -13.18 8.48 16.99
CA TYR A 240 -14.47 7.98 16.56
C TYR A 240 -15.03 8.92 15.52
N LYS A 241 -15.59 8.37 14.44
CA LYS A 241 -16.32 9.13 13.44
C LYS A 241 -17.55 8.38 12.93
N ARG A 242 -18.53 9.13 12.45
CA ARG A 242 -19.67 8.60 11.67
C ARG A 242 -19.51 9.00 10.22
N GLU A 243 -19.48 8.02 9.33
CA GLU A 243 -19.25 8.19 7.90
C GLU A 243 -20.18 7.24 7.15
N ASP A 244 -20.92 7.76 6.16
CA ASP A 244 -21.86 6.98 5.33
C ASP A 244 -22.87 6.11 6.13
N GLY A 245 -23.30 6.61 7.29
CA GLY A 245 -24.25 5.91 8.17
C GLY A 245 -23.63 4.84 9.06
N ASP A 246 -22.32 4.60 8.97
CA ASP A 246 -21.58 3.67 9.81
C ASP A 246 -20.90 4.37 11.00
N GLU A 247 -20.51 3.59 11.99
CA GLU A 247 -19.72 4.02 13.15
C GLU A 247 -18.32 3.43 13.03
N ILE A 248 -17.30 4.28 13.12
CA ILE A 248 -15.92 3.90 12.83
C ILE A 248 -15.04 4.31 14.00
N LEU A 249 -14.31 3.35 14.56
CA LEU A 249 -13.19 3.58 15.44
C LEU A 249 -11.91 3.52 14.61
N LYS A 250 -11.10 4.57 14.62
CA LYS A 250 -9.95 4.70 13.72
C LYS A 250 -8.74 5.23 14.48
N ALA A 251 -7.60 4.55 14.35
CA ALA A 251 -6.33 5.19 14.64
C ALA A 251 -6.06 6.16 13.48
N GLN A 252 -5.82 7.43 13.76
CA GLN A 252 -5.66 8.43 12.71
C GLN A 252 -4.27 9.04 12.79
N CYS A 253 -3.40 8.69 11.85
CA CYS A 253 -2.14 9.39 11.69
C CYS A 253 -2.44 10.84 11.28
N ILE A 254 -2.07 11.78 12.14
CA ILE A 254 -2.17 13.24 11.91
C ILE A 254 -0.79 13.87 11.76
N ASP A 255 0.25 13.19 12.22
CA ASP A 255 1.63 13.64 12.13
C ASP A 255 2.54 12.52 11.62
N PRO A 256 2.66 12.34 10.29
CA PRO A 256 3.57 11.36 9.70
C PRO A 256 5.05 11.70 9.93
N HIS A 257 5.39 12.95 10.23
CA HIS A 257 6.77 13.39 10.43
C HIS A 257 7.40 12.67 11.63
N SER A 258 6.71 12.69 12.77
CA SER A 258 7.14 12.02 14.00
C SER A 258 7.26 10.49 13.86
N ILE A 259 6.58 9.90 12.88
CA ILE A 259 6.66 8.47 12.58
C ILE A 259 7.87 8.15 11.70
N LEU A 260 8.15 9.00 10.72
CA LEU A 260 9.22 8.81 9.74
C LEU A 260 10.62 9.09 10.29
N GLN A 261 10.76 10.10 11.17
CA GLN A 261 12.07 10.49 11.71
C GLN A 261 12.83 9.32 12.39
N PRO A 262 12.24 8.55 13.32
CA PRO A 262 12.94 7.42 13.94
C PRO A 262 13.32 6.33 12.93
N LEU A 263 12.52 6.16 11.87
CA LEU A 263 12.78 5.18 10.83
C LEU A 263 14.00 5.55 9.99
N TYR A 264 14.20 6.84 9.70
CA TYR A 264 15.38 7.32 8.97
C TYR A 264 16.70 7.08 9.71
N LEU A 265 16.69 7.02 11.05
CA LEU A 265 17.88 6.74 11.85
C LEU A 265 18.45 5.32 11.63
N GLN A 266 17.67 4.42 11.04
CA GLN A 266 18.11 3.07 10.68
C GLN A 266 19.03 3.06 9.44
N PHE A 267 19.06 4.15 8.68
CA PHE A 267 19.86 4.28 7.46
C PHE A 267 21.15 5.08 7.69
N ALA A 268 22.13 4.89 6.80
CA ALA A 268 23.34 5.70 6.76
C ALA A 268 23.07 7.12 6.21
N GLY A 269 22.04 7.24 5.38
CA GLY A 269 21.58 8.49 4.80
C GLY A 269 20.34 8.25 3.96
N VAL A 270 19.51 9.29 3.83
CA VAL A 270 18.25 9.25 3.10
C VAL A 270 18.28 10.32 2.03
N VAL A 271 17.96 9.94 0.79
CA VAL A 271 17.81 10.88 -0.33
C VAL A 271 16.41 10.74 -0.87
N ALA A 272 15.66 11.84 -0.88
CA ALA A 272 14.34 11.91 -1.47
C ALA A 272 14.35 12.83 -2.69
N PHE A 273 13.68 12.41 -3.77
CA PHE A 273 13.48 13.25 -4.93
C PHE A 273 12.08 13.08 -5.51
N SER A 274 11.60 14.15 -6.14
CA SER A 274 10.32 14.18 -6.86
C SER A 274 10.31 15.39 -7.79
N ALA A 275 9.63 15.29 -8.92
CA ALA A 275 9.48 16.38 -9.86
C ALA A 275 8.52 17.50 -9.38
N THR A 276 7.75 17.25 -8.32
CA THR A 276 6.59 18.07 -7.90
C THR A 276 6.63 18.53 -6.44
N LEU A 277 7.82 18.60 -5.80
CA LEU A 277 8.00 19.04 -4.40
C LEU A 277 7.82 20.55 -4.22
N LYS A 278 6.61 21.08 -4.47
CA LYS A 278 6.28 22.49 -4.21
C LYS A 278 4.93 22.65 -3.52
N PRO A 279 4.85 23.38 -2.39
CA PRO A 279 5.95 24.07 -1.70
C PRO A 279 6.90 23.09 -0.99
N PHE A 280 8.21 23.34 -1.08
CA PHE A 280 9.24 22.40 -0.61
C PHE A 280 9.15 22.12 0.89
N SER A 281 8.93 23.17 1.70
CA SER A 281 8.79 23.07 3.16
C SER A 281 7.70 22.09 3.60
N PHE A 282 6.52 22.17 2.98
CA PHE A 282 5.41 21.28 3.29
C PHE A 282 5.79 19.80 3.04
N TYR A 283 6.27 19.48 1.84
CA TYR A 283 6.59 18.09 1.51
C TYR A 283 7.80 17.56 2.28
N SER A 284 8.80 18.40 2.53
CA SER A 284 9.95 18.07 3.37
C SER A 284 9.48 17.69 4.77
N HIS A 285 8.72 18.58 5.42
CA HIS A 285 8.21 18.36 6.77
C HIS A 285 7.30 17.13 6.85
N MET A 286 6.27 17.04 5.99
CA MET A 286 5.33 15.91 5.97
C MET A 286 6.01 14.56 5.65
N SER A 287 7.14 14.58 4.94
CA SER A 287 7.92 13.38 4.62
C SER A 287 8.98 13.07 5.68
N GLY A 288 8.92 13.66 6.88
CA GLY A 288 9.84 13.34 7.98
C GLY A 288 11.21 13.99 7.89
N PHE A 289 11.44 14.92 6.96
CA PHE A 289 12.70 15.64 6.85
C PHE A 289 12.66 16.91 7.69
N ASP A 290 13.76 17.16 8.41
CA ASP A 290 13.96 18.34 9.22
C ASP A 290 14.64 19.43 8.37
N GLU A 291 14.05 20.62 8.33
CA GLU A 291 14.52 21.72 7.47
C GLU A 291 15.91 22.26 7.87
N GLU A 292 16.32 22.11 9.13
CA GLU A 292 17.61 22.58 9.63
C GLU A 292 18.76 21.62 9.27
N THR A 293 18.44 20.34 9.08
CA THR A 293 19.43 19.28 8.86
C THR A 293 19.39 18.65 7.47
N THR A 294 18.40 19.02 6.63
CA THR A 294 18.21 18.46 5.29
C THR A 294 18.65 19.44 4.21
N ASP A 295 19.62 19.04 3.39
CA ASP A 295 20.00 19.79 2.20
C ASP A 295 18.92 19.70 1.10
N ALA A 296 18.51 20.86 0.59
CA ALA A 296 17.50 20.99 -0.47
C ALA A 296 18.14 21.43 -1.80
N ILE A 297 17.91 20.67 -2.87
CA ILE A 297 18.42 21.00 -4.21
C ILE A 297 17.27 21.00 -5.22
N GLU A 298 17.03 22.14 -5.86
CA GLU A 298 16.11 22.24 -6.99
C GLU A 298 16.88 22.20 -8.32
N LEU A 299 16.60 21.18 -9.14
CA LEU A 299 17.17 21.05 -10.47
C LEU A 299 16.22 21.64 -11.52
N THR A 300 16.77 22.44 -12.44
CA THR A 300 15.98 23.02 -13.54
C THR A 300 15.72 22.00 -14.64
N SER A 301 14.59 22.14 -15.35
CA SER A 301 14.29 21.29 -16.51
C SER A 301 15.41 21.43 -17.56
N PRO A 302 16.04 20.32 -17.98
CA PRO A 302 17.08 20.36 -19.02
C PRO A 302 16.48 20.52 -20.43
N PHE A 303 15.15 20.46 -20.57
CA PHE A 303 14.47 20.48 -21.86
C PHE A 303 14.20 21.91 -22.36
N PRO A 304 14.38 22.19 -23.67
CA PRO A 304 14.03 23.47 -24.26
C PRO A 304 12.56 23.83 -24.02
N ARG A 305 12.30 25.10 -23.69
CA ARG A 305 10.92 25.60 -23.49
C ARG A 305 10.04 25.43 -24.74
N SER A 306 10.63 25.41 -25.93
CA SER A 306 9.94 25.18 -27.20
C SER A 306 9.24 23.82 -27.29
N ASN A 307 9.67 22.83 -26.48
CA ASN A 307 9.02 21.52 -26.43
C ASN A 307 7.67 21.56 -25.69
N LYS A 308 7.34 22.66 -25.01
CA LYS A 308 6.10 22.82 -24.22
C LYS A 308 5.31 24.02 -24.72
N LYS A 309 4.14 23.76 -25.30
CA LYS A 309 3.13 24.78 -25.63
C LYS A 309 2.01 24.75 -24.60
N ILE A 310 1.85 25.84 -23.84
CA ILE A 310 0.77 25.99 -22.85
C ILE A 310 -0.34 26.85 -23.46
N MET A 311 -1.56 26.35 -23.44
CA MET A 311 -2.75 27.07 -23.88
C MET A 311 -3.77 27.12 -22.74
N ILE A 312 -4.25 28.32 -22.41
CA ILE A 312 -5.29 28.55 -21.39
C ILE A 312 -6.55 28.97 -22.12
N ILE A 313 -7.67 28.30 -21.83
CA ILE A 313 -8.98 28.58 -22.43
C ILE A 313 -9.85 29.23 -21.36
N PRO A 314 -9.88 30.58 -21.26
CA PRO A 314 -10.50 31.28 -20.14
C PRO A 314 -12.03 31.17 -20.13
N GLN A 315 -12.64 30.69 -21.21
CA GLN A 315 -14.10 30.57 -21.33
C GLN A 315 -14.65 29.24 -20.78
N VAL A 316 -13.82 28.47 -20.08
CA VAL A 316 -14.20 27.21 -19.44
C VAL A 316 -13.91 27.31 -17.95
N GLU A 317 -14.95 27.14 -17.14
CA GLU A 317 -14.80 26.98 -15.70
C GLU A 317 -15.01 25.53 -15.30
N THR A 318 -14.07 24.98 -14.54
CA THR A 318 -14.09 23.58 -14.08
C THR A 318 -14.36 23.45 -12.58
N ASN A 319 -14.63 24.57 -11.89
CA ASN A 319 -15.00 24.57 -10.48
C ASN A 319 -16.32 23.80 -10.26
N TYR A 320 -16.52 23.23 -9.07
CA TYR A 320 -17.65 22.33 -8.81
C TYR A 320 -19.02 22.96 -9.11
N ARG A 321 -19.16 24.28 -8.90
CA ARG A 321 -20.43 25.01 -9.04
C ARG A 321 -20.82 25.21 -10.51
N GLU A 322 -19.86 25.57 -11.35
CA GLU A 322 -20.12 25.96 -12.74
C GLU A 322 -19.85 24.83 -13.74
N ARG A 323 -19.04 23.82 -13.39
CA ARG A 323 -18.56 22.80 -14.35
C ARG A 323 -19.67 22.12 -15.16
N SER A 324 -20.84 21.87 -14.59
CA SER A 324 -21.96 21.24 -15.29
C SER A 324 -22.46 22.03 -16.49
N ARG A 325 -22.35 23.36 -16.46
CA ARG A 325 -22.69 24.25 -17.57
C ARG A 325 -21.65 24.23 -18.69
N HIS A 326 -20.45 23.71 -18.41
CA HIS A 326 -19.32 23.71 -19.34
C HIS A 326 -19.03 22.34 -19.96
N TYR A 327 -19.76 21.27 -19.63
CA TYR A 327 -19.49 19.92 -20.13
C TYR A 327 -19.45 19.84 -21.66
N GLU A 328 -20.46 20.37 -22.35
CA GLU A 328 -20.51 20.39 -23.83
C GLU A 328 -19.36 21.19 -24.44
N ARG A 329 -19.01 22.31 -23.80
CA ARG A 329 -17.91 23.16 -24.27
C ARG A 329 -16.57 22.45 -24.12
N ILE A 330 -16.36 21.74 -23.02
CA ILE A 330 -15.16 20.94 -22.77
C ILE A 330 -15.05 19.82 -23.79
N ALA A 331 -16.14 19.08 -24.04
CA ALA A 331 -16.18 18.04 -25.06
C ALA A 331 -15.79 18.60 -26.44
N THR A 332 -16.39 19.72 -26.84
CA THR A 332 -16.08 20.41 -28.10
C THR A 332 -14.61 20.80 -28.21
N ILE A 333 -14.00 21.27 -27.11
CA ILE A 333 -12.58 21.63 -27.08
C ILE A 333 -11.70 20.39 -27.27
N ILE A 334 -12.00 19.30 -26.56
CA ILE A 334 -11.26 18.05 -26.66
C ILE A 334 -11.30 17.53 -28.10
N THR A 335 -12.49 17.45 -28.71
CA THR A 335 -12.68 17.06 -30.11
C THR A 335 -11.84 17.92 -31.05
N ARG A 336 -11.94 19.25 -30.91
CA ARG A 336 -11.18 20.17 -31.78
C ARG A 336 -9.68 19.95 -31.65
N VAL A 337 -9.16 19.83 -30.43
CA VAL A 337 -7.73 19.61 -30.19
C VAL A 337 -7.29 18.27 -30.78
N ALA A 338 -8.04 17.19 -30.54
CA ALA A 338 -7.75 15.85 -31.05
C ALA A 338 -7.84 15.77 -32.59
N SER A 339 -8.65 16.61 -33.22
CA SER A 339 -8.77 16.68 -34.68
C SER A 339 -7.61 17.39 -35.38
N LEU A 340 -6.81 18.19 -34.66
CA LEU A 340 -5.75 19.00 -35.27
C LEU A 340 -4.51 18.16 -35.64
N GLU A 341 -4.18 17.17 -34.82
CA GLU A 341 -3.05 16.26 -35.06
C GLU A 341 -3.45 14.84 -34.65
N GLN A 342 -3.05 13.84 -35.44
CA GLN A 342 -3.26 12.45 -35.05
C GLN A 342 -2.21 12.04 -34.02
N GLY A 343 -2.67 11.53 -32.88
CA GLY A 343 -1.78 11.04 -31.83
C GLY A 343 -2.52 10.64 -30.56
N PRO A 344 -1.80 10.10 -29.57
CA PRO A 344 -2.37 9.80 -28.27
C PRO A 344 -2.56 11.09 -27.47
N TYR A 345 -3.76 11.27 -26.92
CA TYR A 345 -4.11 12.38 -26.04
C TYR A 345 -4.47 11.85 -24.65
N LEU A 346 -3.98 12.52 -23.61
CA LEU A 346 -4.42 12.29 -22.24
C LEU A 346 -5.25 13.49 -21.78
N VAL A 347 -6.45 13.20 -21.26
CA VAL A 347 -7.35 14.20 -20.68
C VAL A 347 -7.55 13.86 -19.20
N PHE A 348 -7.18 14.78 -18.31
CA PHE A 348 -7.30 14.61 -16.87
C PHE A 348 -8.52 15.36 -16.33
N PHE A 349 -9.31 14.69 -15.50
CA PHE A 349 -10.47 15.27 -14.81
C PHE A 349 -10.29 15.19 -13.29
N SER A 350 -10.87 16.14 -12.57
CA SER A 350 -10.79 16.19 -11.10
C SER A 350 -11.65 15.17 -10.36
N SER A 351 -12.51 14.41 -11.05
CA SER A 351 -13.33 13.35 -10.46
C SER A 351 -13.90 12.40 -11.52
N TYR A 352 -14.13 11.13 -11.16
CA TYR A 352 -14.80 10.16 -12.03
C TYR A 352 -16.20 10.61 -12.47
N GLY A 353 -16.95 11.28 -11.59
CA GLY A 353 -18.26 11.84 -11.93
C GLY A 353 -18.15 12.86 -13.08
N PHE A 354 -17.19 13.77 -13.00
CA PHE A 354 -16.94 14.75 -14.07
C PHE A 354 -16.49 14.09 -15.38
N LEU A 355 -15.56 13.14 -15.29
CA LEU A 355 -15.11 12.36 -16.43
C LEU A 355 -16.29 11.69 -17.17
N ARG A 356 -17.20 11.03 -16.44
CA ARG A 356 -18.35 10.33 -17.02
C ARG A 356 -19.31 11.26 -17.73
N GLU A 357 -19.55 12.46 -17.20
CA GLU A 357 -20.46 13.41 -17.85
C GLU A 357 -19.89 13.96 -19.16
N VAL A 358 -18.57 14.19 -19.24
CA VAL A 358 -17.92 14.63 -20.48
C VAL A 358 -17.76 13.48 -21.47
N GLU A 359 -17.43 12.27 -21.00
CA GLU A 359 -17.30 11.07 -21.84
C GLU A 359 -18.57 10.79 -22.64
N LYS A 360 -19.75 10.89 -22.03
CA LYS A 360 -21.05 10.72 -22.72
C LYS A 360 -21.19 11.62 -23.96
N LEU A 361 -20.57 12.79 -23.93
CA LEU A 361 -20.62 13.79 -25.00
C LEU A 361 -19.52 13.58 -26.06
N LEU A 362 -18.50 12.78 -25.75
CA LEU A 362 -17.40 12.43 -26.66
C LEU A 362 -17.66 11.10 -27.41
N ALA A 363 -18.70 10.36 -27.00
CA ALA A 363 -19.03 9.07 -27.58
C ALA A 363 -19.24 9.19 -29.12
N ASN A 364 -18.56 8.33 -29.87
CA ASN A 364 -18.61 8.16 -31.33
C ASN A 364 -17.69 9.03 -32.20
N GLU A 365 -16.83 9.90 -31.63
CA GLU A 365 -15.94 10.74 -32.46
C GLU A 365 -14.51 10.18 -32.64
N PHE A 366 -14.01 9.40 -31.68
CA PHE A 366 -12.69 8.76 -31.74
C PHE A 366 -12.60 7.56 -30.75
N PRO A 367 -11.64 6.64 -30.92
CA PRO A 367 -11.39 5.58 -29.95
C PRO A 367 -11.01 6.17 -28.59
N LEU A 368 -11.77 5.80 -27.56
CA LEU A 368 -11.58 6.28 -26.18
C LEU A 368 -11.21 5.13 -25.26
N ILE A 369 -10.20 5.34 -24.42
CA ILE A 369 -9.96 4.52 -23.24
C ILE A 369 -10.30 5.36 -22.03
N THR A 370 -11.26 4.87 -21.25
CA THR A 370 -11.74 5.59 -20.06
C THR A 370 -11.30 4.87 -18.80
N GLN A 371 -10.66 5.60 -17.88
CA GLN A 371 -10.34 5.07 -16.56
C GLN A 371 -11.61 4.78 -15.75
N THR A 372 -11.79 3.53 -15.34
CA THR A 372 -12.86 3.11 -14.41
C THR A 372 -12.27 2.77 -13.06
N SER A 373 -13.09 2.77 -12.01
CA SER A 373 -12.67 2.38 -10.65
C SER A 373 -12.23 0.91 -10.55
N ALA A 374 -12.45 0.09 -11.58
CA ALA A 374 -12.14 -1.34 -11.62
C ALA A 374 -11.11 -1.70 -12.70
N LEU A 375 -10.41 -0.71 -13.28
CA LEU A 375 -9.55 -0.95 -14.44
C LEU A 375 -8.26 -1.67 -14.02
N SER A 376 -8.20 -2.98 -14.26
CA SER A 376 -7.03 -3.82 -14.01
C SER A 376 -5.95 -3.65 -15.09
N GLU A 377 -4.68 -3.95 -14.76
CA GLU A 377 -3.55 -3.92 -15.71
C GLU A 377 -3.82 -4.70 -17.01
N SER A 378 -4.69 -5.71 -16.99
CA SER A 378 -5.06 -6.52 -18.16
C SER A 378 -5.92 -5.76 -19.19
N ALA A 379 -6.73 -4.80 -18.75
CA ALA A 379 -7.57 -4.00 -19.67
C ALA A 379 -6.74 -3.01 -20.50
N VAL A 380 -5.57 -2.58 -20.00
CA VAL A 380 -4.66 -1.65 -20.69
C VAL A 380 -3.86 -2.36 -21.80
N ARG A 381 -3.54 -3.66 -21.64
CA ARG A 381 -2.70 -4.41 -22.60
C ARG A 381 -3.39 -4.75 -23.92
N ASN A 382 -4.73 -4.82 -23.95
CA ASN A 382 -5.50 -5.17 -25.15
C ASN A 382 -5.75 -3.99 -26.11
N PHE A 383 -5.11 -2.83 -25.86
CA PHE A 383 -5.30 -1.63 -26.69
C PHE A 383 -4.18 -1.40 -27.73
N HIS A 384 -3.18 -2.28 -27.82
CA HIS A 384 -2.08 -2.16 -28.78
C HIS A 384 -2.34 -2.89 -30.09
#